data_AF-A0A9D6SQ73-F1
#
_entry.id   AF-A0A9D6SQ73-F1
#
_cell.length_a   1.000
_cell.length_b   1.000
_cell.length_c   1.000
_cell.angle_alpha   90.00
_cell.angle_beta   90.00
_cell.angle_gamma   90.00
#
_symmetry.space_group_name_H-M   'P 1'
#
loop_
_entity.id
_entity.type
_entity.pdbx_description
1 polymer ?
#
loop_
_entity_poly.entity_id
_entity_poly.type
_entity_poly.pdbx_seq_one_letter_code
_entity_poly.pdbx_strand_id
1 'polypeptide(L)'
;MGATTAHLVDFALQTEFASVPANTVHECKRRLIDTFVCAVGAYDEPISQMARATARRCTGSPFASVWGGTTRQCPKRQRLPTG
;
A
#
# COMPACT_ATOMS: atom_id res chain seq x y z
N MET A 1 6.36 24.72 -8.73
CA MET A 1 6.82 23.35 -8.40
C MET A 1 8.35 23.40 -8.32
N GLY A 2 8.97 22.85 -7.28
CA GLY A 2 10.44 22.92 -7.15
C GLY A 2 11.15 21.98 -8.14
N ALA A 3 12.38 22.31 -8.53
CA ALA A 3 13.16 21.52 -9.50
C ALA A 3 13.33 20.05 -9.08
N THR A 4 13.55 19.78 -7.78
CA THR A 4 13.63 18.42 -7.24
C THR A 4 12.31 17.66 -7.35
N THR A 5 11.18 18.33 -7.08
CA THR A 5 9.86 17.71 -7.19
C THR A 5 9.56 17.33 -8.63
N ALA A 6 9.90 18.20 -9.60
CA ALA A 6 9.75 17.90 -11.02
C ALA A 6 10.60 16.68 -11.43
N HIS A 7 11.87 16.64 -11.00
CA HIS A 7 12.76 15.52 -11.31
C HIS A 7 12.27 14.18 -10.73
N LEU A 8 11.69 14.16 -9.52
CA LEU A 8 11.12 12.94 -8.94
C LEU A 8 9.87 12.48 -9.69
N VAL A 9 9.04 13.42 -10.13
CA VAL A 9 7.87 13.13 -10.95
C VAL A 9 8.28 12.53 -12.29
N ASP A 10 9.24 13.16 -12.98
CA ASP A 10 9.74 12.67 -14.27
C ASP A 10 10.36 11.27 -14.15
N PHE A 11 11.17 11.06 -13.11
CA PHE A 11 11.74 9.74 -12.82
C PHE A 11 10.65 8.69 -12.59
N ALA A 12 9.64 8.99 -11.77
CA ALA A 12 8.55 8.06 -11.47
C ALA A 12 7.70 7.73 -12.71
N LEU A 13 7.44 8.72 -13.56
CA LEU A 13 6.66 8.54 -14.80
C LEU A 13 7.40 7.74 -15.87
N GLN A 14 8.73 7.84 -15.93
CA GLN A 14 9.56 7.16 -16.92
C GLN A 14 10.07 5.78 -16.45
N THR A 15 9.84 5.41 -15.19
CA THR A 15 10.33 4.14 -14.65
C THR A 15 9.49 2.98 -15.20
N GLU A 16 10.13 2.11 -15.97
CA GLU A 16 9.54 0.85 -16.45
C GLU A 16 10.11 -0.34 -15.69
N PHE A 17 9.32 -1.39 -15.50
CA PHE A 17 9.80 -2.59 -14.80
C PHE A 17 11.04 -3.21 -15.49
N ALA A 18 11.10 -3.17 -16.82
CA ALA A 18 12.21 -3.71 -17.60
C ALA A 18 13.54 -2.96 -17.37
N SER A 19 13.50 -1.69 -16.94
CA SER A 19 14.70 -0.92 -16.63
C SER A 19 15.18 -1.11 -15.18
N VAL A 20 14.46 -1.88 -14.37
CA VAL A 20 14.85 -2.20 -12.99
C VAL A 20 15.91 -3.31 -12.98
N PRO A 21 17.09 -3.09 -12.36
CA PRO A 21 18.12 -4.12 -12.26
C PRO A 21 17.61 -5.39 -11.55
N ALA A 22 18.03 -6.56 -12.03
CA ALA A 22 17.60 -7.85 -11.48
C ALA A 22 17.88 -7.98 -9.96
N ASN A 23 18.99 -7.42 -9.48
CA ASN A 23 19.32 -7.39 -8.06
C ASN A 23 18.28 -6.58 -7.25
N THR A 24 17.88 -5.42 -7.76
CA THR A 24 16.83 -4.58 -7.16
C THR A 24 15.49 -5.31 -7.11
N VAL A 25 15.13 -6.04 -8.17
CA VAL A 25 13.91 -6.87 -8.19
C VAL A 25 13.98 -7.97 -7.13
N HIS A 26 15.11 -8.67 -7.02
CA HIS A 26 15.31 -9.72 -6.03
C HIS A 26 15.17 -9.20 -4.59
N GLU A 27 15.83 -8.09 -4.29
CA GLU A 27 15.76 -7.45 -2.99
C GLU A 27 14.38 -6.86 -2.68
N CYS A 28 13.64 -6.40 -3.70
CA CYS A 28 12.26 -5.96 -3.55
C CYS A 28 11.34 -7.13 -3.19
N LYS A 29 11.48 -8.29 -3.87
CA LYS A 29 10.75 -9.52 -3.52
C LYS A 29 11.01 -9.95 -2.08
N ARG A 30 12.27 -9.90 -1.63
CA ARG A 30 12.63 -10.24 -0.25
C ARG A 30 11.97 -9.30 0.77
N ARG A 31 11.97 -8.00 0.51
CA ARG A 31 11.30 -6.99 1.36
C ARG A 31 9.78 -7.16 1.39
N LEU A 32 9.17 -7.52 0.26
CA LEU A 32 7.74 -7.83 0.22
C LEU A 32 7.43 -9.02 1.13
N ILE A 33 8.17 -10.12 0.98
CA ILE A 33 8.00 -11.33 1.82
C ILE A 33 8.17 -10.98 3.30
N ASP A 34 9.20 -10.21 3.66
CA ASP A 34 9.43 -9.77 5.04
C ASP A 34 8.25 -8.97 5.62
N THR A 35 7.71 -8.02 4.83
CA THR A 35 6.52 -7.25 5.21
C THR A 35 5.31 -8.15 5.43
N PHE A 36 5.09 -9.14 4.57
CA PHE A 36 4.01 -10.11 4.71
C PHE A 36 4.18 -10.97 5.97
N VAL A 37 5.39 -11.45 6.25
CA VAL A 37 5.69 -12.26 7.42
C VAL A 37 5.44 -11.46 8.70
N CYS A 38 5.87 -10.20 8.76
CA CYS A 38 5.58 -9.33 9.89
C CYS A 38 4.07 -9.10 10.08
N ALA A 39 3.34 -8.86 8.98
CA ALA A 39 1.89 -8.63 9.02
C ALA A 39 1.10 -9.88 9.47
N VAL A 40 1.50 -11.07 9.02
CA VAL A 40 0.91 -12.35 9.45
C VAL A 40 1.28 -12.66 10.89
N GLY A 41 2.55 -12.46 11.28
CA GLY A 41 3.01 -12.69 12.66
C GLY A 41 2.31 -11.79 13.67
N ALA A 42 1.99 -10.56 13.30
CA ALA A 42 1.24 -9.62 14.13
C ALA A 42 -0.28 -9.74 13.96
N TYR A 43 -0.80 -10.77 13.27
CA TYR A 43 -2.23 -10.83 12.94
C TYR A 43 -3.13 -10.94 14.18
N ASP A 44 -2.74 -11.74 15.18
CA ASP A 44 -3.54 -11.97 16.39
C ASP A 44 -3.24 -10.99 17.53
N GLU A 45 -2.31 -10.05 17.33
CA GLU A 45 -2.03 -8.98 18.30
C GLU A 45 -3.28 -8.10 18.54
N PRO A 46 -3.60 -7.74 19.80
CA PRO A 46 -4.77 -6.92 20.15
C PRO A 46 -4.88 -5.63 19.34
N ILE A 47 -3.76 -4.96 19.03
CA ILE A 47 -3.74 -3.74 18.20
C ILE A 47 -4.21 -4.05 16.77
N SER A 48 -3.76 -5.15 16.19
CA SER A 48 -4.17 -5.59 14.85
C SER A 48 -5.65 -5.96 14.80
N GLN A 49 -6.18 -6.57 15.85
CA GLN A 49 -7.61 -6.86 15.98
C GLN A 49 -8.45 -5.58 16.04
N MET A 50 -8.04 -4.60 16.85
CA MET A 50 -8.71 -3.30 16.97
C MET A 50 -8.67 -2.50 15.64
N ALA A 51 -7.52 -2.52 14.96
CA ALA A 51 -7.37 -1.90 13.65
C ALA A 51 -8.32 -2.53 12.62
N ARG A 52 -8.41 -3.87 12.54
CA ARG A 52 -9.36 -4.56 11.66
C ARG A 52 -10.82 -4.25 12.01
N ALA A 53 -11.16 -4.19 13.29
CA ALA A 53 -12.51 -3.84 13.75
C ALA A 53 -12.91 -2.40 13.37
N THR A 54 -11.95 -1.47 13.37
CA THR A 54 -12.16 -0.09 12.93
C THR A 54 -12.31 -0.03 11.42
N ALA A 55 -11.42 -0.71 10.70
CA ALA A 55 -11.39 -0.73 9.26
C ALA A 55 -12.69 -1.36 8.68
N ARG A 56 -13.26 -2.38 9.35
CA ARG A 56 -14.57 -2.97 8.98
C ARG A 56 -15.73 -1.98 8.93
N ARG A 57 -15.62 -0.83 9.62
CA ARG A 57 -16.64 0.22 9.63
C ARG A 57 -16.51 1.17 8.43
N CYS A 58 -15.43 1.07 7.66
CA CYS A 58 -15.19 1.90 6.48
C CYS A 58 -15.78 1.26 5.22
N THR A 59 -16.97 1.72 4.82
CA THR A 59 -17.60 1.36 3.54
C THR A 59 -17.32 2.45 2.48
N GLY A 60 -16.81 2.08 1.30
CA GLY A 60 -16.56 3.02 0.20
C GLY A 60 -15.87 2.38 -1.02
N SER A 61 -15.90 3.09 -2.15
CA SER A 61 -15.31 2.69 -3.45
C SER A 61 -14.15 3.61 -3.81
N PRO A 62 -13.04 3.11 -4.41
CA PRO A 62 -12.78 1.70 -4.76
C PRO A 62 -12.49 0.84 -3.53
N PHE A 63 -12.53 -0.49 -3.69
CA PHE A 63 -12.26 -1.41 -2.59
C PHE A 63 -10.85 -2.01 -2.70
N ALA A 64 -10.10 -2.05 -1.59
CA ALA A 64 -8.88 -2.82 -1.39
C ALA A 64 -9.11 -3.96 -0.39
N SER A 65 -8.40 -5.07 -0.54
CA SER A 65 -8.53 -6.23 0.35
C SER A 65 -7.68 -6.04 1.61
N VAL A 66 -8.28 -6.28 2.79
CA VAL A 66 -7.52 -6.36 4.04
C VAL A 66 -6.94 -7.77 4.17
N TRP A 67 -5.62 -7.89 4.30
CA TRP A 67 -4.97 -9.19 4.45
C TRP A 67 -5.43 -9.94 5.70
N GLY A 68 -5.72 -11.23 5.54
CA GLY A 68 -6.26 -12.12 6.58
C GLY A 68 -7.78 -11.99 6.83
N GLY A 69 -8.46 -11.01 6.23
CA GLY A 69 -9.92 -10.86 6.30
C GLY A 69 -10.62 -11.21 4.99
N THR A 70 -11.88 -11.66 5.07
CA THR A 70 -12.76 -11.82 3.90
C THR A 70 -13.36 -10.48 3.42
N THR A 71 -13.06 -9.38 4.11
CA THR A 71 -13.72 -8.09 3.91
C THR A 71 -12.87 -7.17 3.03
N ARG A 72 -13.45 -6.74 1.91
CA ARG A 72 -12.91 -5.67 1.07
C ARG A 72 -13.29 -4.31 1.66
N GLN A 73 -12.36 -3.37 1.70
CA GLN A 73 -12.52 -2.08 2.38
C GLN A 73 -11.97 -0.92 1.55
N CYS A 74 -12.51 0.27 1.76
CA CYS A 74 -12.14 1.47 1.01
C CYS A 74 -10.73 1.98 1.37
N PRO A 75 -9.79 2.14 0.41
CA PRO A 75 -8.61 2.97 0.62
C PRO A 75 -9.03 4.41 0.90
N LYS A 76 -8.42 5.03 1.91
CA LYS A 76 -8.77 6.35 2.47
C LYS A 76 -9.23 7.35 1.40
N ARG A 77 -10.52 7.75 1.47
CA ARG A 77 -11.14 8.75 0.59
C ARG A 77 -10.48 10.12 0.78
N GLN A 78 -9.75 10.61 -0.22
CA GLN A 78 -9.52 12.04 -0.41
C GLN A 78 -10.75 12.58 -1.16
N ARG A 79 -11.64 13.28 -0.45
CA ARG A 79 -12.73 14.04 -1.07
C ARG A 79 -12.11 15.33 -1.60
N LEU A 80 -11.80 15.40 -2.90
CA LEU A 80 -11.57 16.69 -3.56
C LEU A 80 -12.90 17.47 -3.53
N PRO A 81 -12.93 18.73 -3.06
CA PRO A 81 -14.09 19.58 -3.23
C PRO A 81 -14.22 19.93 -4.72
N THR A 82 -15.24 19.40 -5.37
CA THR A 82 -15.73 19.89 -6.66
C THR A 82 -16.99 20.72 -6.40
N GLY A 83 -16.96 21.99 -6.80
CA GLY A 83 -18.08 22.92 -6.77
C GLY A 83 -17.89 24.05 -5.78
#